data_AF-G0P339-F1
#
_entry.id   AF-G0P339-F1
#
_cell.length_a   1.000
_cell.length_b   1.000
_cell.length_c   1.000
_cell.angle_alpha   90.00
_cell.angle_beta   90.00
_cell.angle_gamma   90.00
#
_symmetry.space_group_name_H-M   'P 1'
#
loop_
_entity.id
_entity.type
_entity.pdbx_description
1 polymer ?
#
loop_
_entity_poly.entity_id
_entity_poly.type
_entity_poly.pdbx_seq_one_letter_code
_entity_poly.pdbx_strand_id
1 'polypeptide(L)'
;METISLKIMYSDLIATIEDGVDEKITLKDESNVSNQVYNYLSKRFLNEQDVWLEEISILLLSYHNPPQLPPNLPCTNWAIKCESYTPYVLDLLNSIPPNCEKLEIEIDNWSFKEIADTEQVRTAEELSLKTSDPRMEMGLSEEQIQTFEAVKLYLNEEKLR
;
A
#
# COMPACT_ATOMS: atom_id res chain seq x y z
N MET A 1 10.71 -21.72 -6.87
CA MET A 1 10.72 -20.53 -5.99
C MET A 1 9.41 -20.52 -5.28
N GLU A 2 9.45 -20.28 -3.97
CA GLU A 2 8.27 -20.16 -3.15
C GLU A 2 7.68 -18.76 -3.36
N THR A 3 6.38 -18.68 -3.65
CA THR A 3 5.66 -17.41 -3.75
C THR A 3 5.16 -17.04 -2.36
N ILE A 4 5.37 -15.77 -1.98
CA ILE A 4 5.04 -15.26 -0.66
C ILE A 4 4.08 -14.09 -0.78
N SER A 5 3.11 -14.06 0.14
CA SER A 5 2.17 -12.95 0.35
C SER A 5 2.44 -12.32 1.70
N LEU A 6 2.90 -11.07 1.69
CA LEU A 6 3.19 -10.32 2.92
C LEU A 6 1.96 -9.61 3.44
N LYS A 7 1.66 -9.79 4.72
CA LYS A 7 0.69 -9.00 5.46
C LYS A 7 1.42 -8.16 6.50
N ILE A 8 1.32 -6.85 6.37
CA ILE A 8 1.97 -5.89 7.26
C ILE A 8 0.88 -5.11 8.00
N MET A 9 0.83 -5.26 9.33
CA MET A 9 0.08 -4.35 10.18
C MET A 9 1.05 -3.33 10.75
N TYR A 10 0.87 -2.06 10.43
CA TYR A 10 1.79 -0.99 10.78
C TYR A 10 1.13 0.05 11.70
N SER A 11 1.77 0.33 12.83
CA SER A 11 1.44 1.44 13.75
C SER A 11 2.71 2.22 14.08
N ASP A 12 2.58 3.36 14.78
CA ASP A 12 3.72 4.22 15.14
C ASP A 12 4.87 3.45 15.84
N LEU A 13 4.55 2.58 16.79
CA LEU A 13 5.53 1.94 17.68
C LEU A 13 5.71 0.44 17.44
N ILE A 14 4.80 -0.17 16.69
CA ILE A 14 4.74 -1.63 16.49
C ILE A 14 4.37 -1.93 15.04
N ALA A 15 5.08 -2.88 14.46
CA ALA A 15 4.69 -3.48 13.18
C ALA A 15 4.69 -5.00 13.30
N THR A 16 3.71 -5.64 12.70
CA THR A 16 3.67 -7.11 12.57
C THR A 16 3.72 -7.46 11.09
N ILE A 17 4.64 -8.34 10.71
CA ILE A 17 4.84 -8.80 9.33
C ILE A 17 4.66 -10.31 9.32
N GLU A 18 3.80 -10.81 8.44
CA GLU A 18 3.47 -12.22 8.28
C GLU A 18 3.59 -12.60 6.80
N ASP A 19 4.28 -13.69 6.48
CA ASP A 19 4.60 -14.09 5.10
C ASP A 19 3.67 -15.19 4.53
N GLY A 20 2.67 -15.60 5.30
CA GLY A 20 1.67 -16.58 4.89
C GLY A 20 2.17 -18.02 4.78
N VAL A 21 3.45 -18.27 5.04
CA VAL A 21 4.05 -19.62 5.05
C VAL A 21 4.27 -20.07 6.49
N ASP A 22 5.22 -19.45 7.19
CA ASP A 22 5.64 -19.89 8.53
C ASP A 22 6.18 -18.75 9.41
N GLU A 23 6.48 -17.57 8.86
CA GLU A 23 7.17 -16.51 9.59
C GLU A 23 6.20 -15.38 9.96
N LYS A 24 6.07 -15.15 11.27
CA LYS A 24 5.40 -13.97 11.84
C LYS A 24 6.35 -13.26 12.78
N ILE A 25 6.74 -12.05 12.41
CA ILE A 25 7.61 -11.20 13.22
C ILE A 25 6.83 -10.00 13.74
N THR A 26 7.14 -9.60 14.97
CA THR A 26 6.69 -8.34 15.56
C THR A 26 7.90 -7.47 15.87
N LEU A 27 7.97 -6.32 15.23
CA LEU A 27 8.98 -5.29 15.44
C LEU A 27 8.41 -4.22 16.38
N LYS A 28 9.27 -3.67 17.25
CA LYS A 28 8.87 -2.69 18.26
C LYS A 28 9.97 -1.66 18.46
N ASP A 29 9.57 -0.39 18.49
CA ASP A 29 10.45 0.73 18.81
C ASP A 29 9.72 1.67 19.77
N GLU A 30 10.43 2.27 20.73
CA GLU A 30 9.83 3.20 21.70
C GLU A 30 9.46 4.55 21.06
N SER A 31 10.03 4.86 19.90
CA SER A 31 9.83 6.13 19.20
C SER A 31 9.13 5.97 17.86
N ASN A 32 9.66 5.12 16.97
CA ASN A 32 9.13 4.90 15.64
C ASN A 32 9.67 3.58 15.05
N VAL A 33 8.75 2.69 14.67
CA VAL A 33 9.10 1.37 14.13
C VAL A 33 9.53 1.40 12.65
N SER A 34 9.40 2.55 11.95
CA SER A 34 9.61 2.67 10.50
C SER A 34 10.95 2.11 10.04
N ASN A 35 12.05 2.49 10.71
CA ASN A 35 13.39 2.06 10.34
C ASN A 35 13.59 0.56 10.53
N GLN A 36 12.94 -0.03 11.54
CA GLN A 36 13.03 -1.47 11.77
C GLN A 36 12.31 -2.24 10.66
N VAL A 37 11.14 -1.77 10.24
CA VAL A 37 10.38 -2.34 9.11
C VAL A 37 11.18 -2.25 7.83
N TYR A 38 11.73 -1.07 7.51
CA TYR A 38 12.57 -0.85 6.34
C TYR A 38 13.75 -1.83 6.30
N ASN A 39 14.48 -1.95 7.40
CA ASN A 39 15.67 -2.81 7.49
C ASN A 39 15.32 -4.30 7.34
N TYR A 40 14.22 -4.73 7.97
CA TYR A 40 13.74 -6.10 7.86
C TYR A 40 13.40 -6.46 6.41
N LEU A 41 12.56 -5.65 5.76
CA LEU A 41 12.11 -5.90 4.39
C LEU A 41 13.29 -5.85 3.40
N SER A 42 14.20 -4.90 3.57
CA SER A 42 15.39 -4.78 2.72
C SER A 42 16.26 -6.02 2.80
N LYS A 43 16.52 -6.50 4.02
CA LYS A 43 17.37 -7.68 4.23
C LYS A 43 16.72 -8.93 3.64
N ARG A 44 15.43 -9.15 3.92
CA ARG A 44 14.74 -10.40 3.60
C ARG A 44 14.32 -10.52 2.15
N PHE A 45 13.94 -9.41 1.50
CA PHE A 45 13.27 -9.46 0.18
C PHE A 45 14.02 -8.74 -0.94
N LEU A 46 14.99 -7.87 -0.62
CA LEU A 46 15.82 -7.22 -1.64
C LEU A 46 17.21 -7.84 -1.74
N ASN A 47 17.80 -8.24 -0.60
CA ASN A 47 19.15 -8.79 -0.56
C ASN A 47 19.19 -10.33 -0.70
N GLU A 48 18.12 -11.03 -0.30
CA GLU A 48 17.98 -12.48 -0.39
C GLU A 48 16.95 -12.82 -1.50
N GLN A 49 17.41 -13.21 -2.69
CA GLN A 49 16.55 -13.41 -3.88
C GLN A 49 15.85 -14.78 -3.97
N ASP A 50 15.86 -15.58 -2.90
CA ASP A 50 15.31 -16.93 -2.94
C ASP A 50 13.76 -16.97 -2.91
N VAL A 51 13.13 -15.81 -2.71
CA VAL A 51 11.70 -15.64 -2.50
C VAL A 51 11.12 -14.73 -3.59
N TRP A 52 9.96 -15.11 -4.15
CA TRP A 52 9.19 -14.25 -5.04
C TRP A 52 8.00 -13.66 -4.28
N LEU A 53 7.97 -12.33 -4.13
CA LEU A 53 6.85 -11.63 -3.51
C LEU A 53 5.74 -11.40 -4.52
N GLU A 54 4.61 -12.06 -4.32
CA GLU A 54 3.44 -11.99 -5.20
C GLU A 54 2.43 -10.95 -4.72
N GLU A 55 2.26 -10.82 -3.41
CA GLU A 55 1.31 -9.89 -2.80
C GLU A 55 1.92 -9.17 -1.59
N ILE A 56 1.61 -7.88 -1.46
CA ILE A 56 1.88 -7.09 -0.26
C ILE A 56 0.58 -6.42 0.16
N SER A 57 0.02 -6.84 1.29
CA SER A 57 -1.14 -6.24 1.93
C SER A 57 -0.70 -5.45 3.17
N ILE A 58 -1.07 -4.18 3.27
CA ILE A 58 -0.69 -3.28 4.36
C ILE A 58 -1.93 -2.73 5.03
N LEU A 59 -2.04 -2.93 6.34
CA LEU A 59 -2.98 -2.24 7.20
C LEU A 59 -2.25 -1.13 7.96
N LEU A 60 -2.55 0.12 7.62
CA LEU A 60 -1.94 1.30 8.22
C LEU A 60 -2.82 1.89 9.32
N LEU A 61 -2.33 1.79 10.55
CA LEU A 61 -2.96 2.27 11.79
C LEU A 61 -2.18 3.44 12.43
N SER A 62 -1.21 4.02 11.71
CA SER A 62 -0.26 5.00 12.24
C SER A 62 -0.80 6.43 12.16
N TYR A 63 -0.67 7.21 13.24
CA TYR A 63 -1.21 8.58 13.30
C TYR A 63 -0.14 9.66 13.43
N HIS A 64 1.13 9.30 13.62
CA HIS A 64 2.21 10.27 13.84
C HIS A 64 3.42 10.07 12.93
N ASN A 65 3.66 8.85 12.46
CA ASN A 65 4.83 8.50 11.66
C ASN A 65 4.44 7.77 10.37
N PRO A 66 4.94 8.21 9.20
CA PRO A 66 4.73 7.49 7.97
C PRO A 66 5.51 6.16 7.98
N PRO A 67 4.96 5.10 7.34
CA PRO A 67 5.72 3.89 7.10
C PRO A 67 6.89 4.18 6.16
N GLN A 68 8.00 3.48 6.36
CA GLN A 68 9.12 3.48 5.43
C GLN A 68 9.29 2.07 4.87
N LEU A 69 9.04 1.92 3.57
CA LEU A 69 9.30 0.68 2.86
C LEU A 69 10.53 0.85 1.97
N PRO A 70 11.28 -0.23 1.73
CA PRO A 70 12.39 -0.15 0.82
C PRO A 70 11.90 -0.01 -0.63
N PRO A 71 12.60 0.79 -1.45
CA PRO A 71 12.22 0.97 -2.83
C PRO A 71 12.42 -0.33 -3.62
N ASN A 72 11.70 -0.47 -4.74
CA ASN A 72 11.82 -1.61 -5.66
C ASN A 72 11.33 -2.96 -5.10
N LEU A 73 10.50 -2.97 -4.05
CA LEU A 73 9.68 -4.14 -3.79
C LEU A 73 8.80 -4.41 -5.03
N PRO A 74 8.64 -5.68 -5.45
CA PRO A 74 7.88 -6.00 -6.66
C PRO A 74 6.43 -5.55 -6.50
N CYS A 75 5.88 -4.97 -7.57
CA CYS A 75 4.51 -4.47 -7.58
C CYS A 75 3.56 -5.33 -8.41
N THR A 76 3.52 -6.62 -8.10
CA THR A 76 2.57 -7.57 -8.70
C THR A 76 1.17 -7.30 -8.12
N ASN A 77 0.94 -7.57 -6.83
CA ASN A 77 -0.33 -7.23 -6.18
C ASN A 77 -0.11 -6.45 -4.89
N TRP A 78 -0.60 -5.21 -4.84
CA TRP A 78 -0.56 -4.38 -3.64
C TRP A 78 -1.96 -4.03 -3.14
N ALA A 79 -2.18 -4.23 -1.85
CA ALA A 79 -3.39 -3.81 -1.17
C ALA A 79 -3.03 -2.94 0.03
N ILE A 80 -3.54 -1.71 0.07
CA ILE A 80 -3.28 -0.75 1.13
C ILE A 80 -4.61 -0.39 1.77
N LYS A 81 -4.81 -0.80 3.01
CA LYS A 81 -5.92 -0.32 3.84
C LYS A 81 -5.40 0.69 4.85
N CYS A 82 -5.89 1.93 4.76
CA CYS A 82 -5.56 2.99 5.68
C CYS A 82 -6.75 3.32 6.59
N GLU A 83 -6.67 2.90 7.84
CA GLU A 83 -7.64 3.25 8.90
C GLU A 83 -7.16 4.48 9.71
N SER A 84 -6.19 5.22 9.17
CA SER A 84 -5.48 6.30 9.84
C SER A 84 -5.36 7.55 8.94
N TYR A 85 -4.22 8.24 8.95
CA TYR A 85 -4.06 9.54 8.27
C TYR A 85 -3.62 9.37 6.81
N THR A 86 -4.48 9.77 5.87
CA THR A 86 -4.28 9.54 4.42
C THR A 86 -3.00 10.13 3.84
N PRO A 87 -2.45 11.28 4.30
CA PRO A 87 -1.14 11.72 3.85
C PRO A 87 -0.01 10.70 4.03
N TYR A 88 -0.10 9.76 4.98
CA TYR A 88 0.89 8.68 5.08
C TYR A 88 0.72 7.60 4.01
N VAL A 89 -0.43 7.52 3.36
CA VAL A 89 -0.60 6.74 2.13
C VAL A 89 0.24 7.35 1.00
N LEU A 90 0.39 8.67 0.94
CA LEU A 90 1.28 9.32 -0.03
C LEU A 90 2.75 8.91 0.19
N ASP A 91 3.21 8.91 1.44
CA ASP A 91 4.56 8.46 1.78
C ASP A 91 4.79 6.98 1.41
N LEU A 92 3.77 6.14 1.64
CA LEU A 92 3.79 4.75 1.24
C LEU A 92 3.83 4.59 -0.28
N LEU A 93 2.99 5.32 -1.02
CA LEU A 93 2.96 5.32 -2.48
C LEU A 93 4.30 5.72 -3.09
N ASN A 94 4.99 6.69 -2.50
CA ASN A 94 6.35 7.09 -2.95
C ASN A 94 7.38 5.95 -2.84
N SER A 95 7.11 4.92 -2.04
CA SER A 95 7.98 3.74 -1.91
C SER A 95 7.62 2.63 -2.91
N ILE A 96 6.49 2.74 -3.59
CA ILE A 96 5.97 1.74 -4.54
C ILE A 96 6.46 2.10 -5.96
N PRO A 97 6.94 1.12 -6.75
CA PRO A 97 7.26 1.35 -8.14
C PRO A 97 6.01 1.75 -8.97
N PRO A 98 6.15 2.61 -10.00
CA PRO A 98 5.06 2.84 -10.95
C PRO A 98 4.78 1.57 -11.78
N ASN A 99 3.65 1.55 -12.49
CA ASN A 99 3.20 0.43 -13.34
C ASN A 99 2.97 -0.90 -12.58
N CYS A 100 2.37 -0.81 -11.39
CA CYS A 100 1.91 -2.00 -10.66
C CYS A 100 0.89 -2.79 -11.49
N GLU A 101 0.96 -4.12 -11.48
CA GLU A 101 -0.05 -4.95 -12.16
C GLU A 101 -1.42 -4.76 -11.48
N LYS A 102 -1.43 -4.76 -10.14
CA LYS A 102 -2.62 -4.44 -9.35
C LYS A 102 -2.30 -3.58 -8.14
N LEU A 103 -3.05 -2.49 -7.99
CA LEU A 103 -3.00 -1.60 -6.83
C LEU A 103 -4.43 -1.37 -6.28
N GLU A 104 -4.63 -1.78 -5.04
CA GLU A 104 -5.87 -1.56 -4.28
C GLU A 104 -5.58 -0.63 -3.10
N ILE A 105 -6.37 0.43 -2.97
CA ILE A 105 -6.27 1.39 -1.86
C ILE A 105 -7.64 1.60 -1.25
N GLU A 106 -7.77 1.28 0.02
CA GLU A 106 -8.95 1.52 0.85
C GLU A 106 -8.62 2.57 1.92
N ILE A 107 -9.40 3.65 2.01
CA ILE A 107 -9.23 4.71 3.02
C ILE A 107 -10.50 4.87 3.86
N ASP A 108 -10.33 5.06 5.17
CA ASP A 108 -11.44 5.04 6.12
C ASP A 108 -11.97 6.45 6.47
N ASN A 109 -11.11 7.49 6.43
CA ASN A 109 -11.44 8.80 7.01
C ASN A 109 -10.97 10.02 6.18
N TRP A 110 -10.87 9.93 4.84
CA TRP A 110 -10.44 11.06 4.00
C TRP A 110 -10.97 10.99 2.56
N SER A 111 -10.25 11.64 1.63
CA SER A 111 -10.52 11.62 0.19
C SER A 111 -9.29 11.15 -0.60
N PHE A 112 -9.52 10.68 -1.83
CA PHE A 112 -8.46 10.29 -2.76
C PHE A 112 -7.81 11.46 -3.50
N LYS A 113 -8.34 12.68 -3.34
CA LYS A 113 -7.91 13.88 -4.08
C LYS A 113 -6.40 14.08 -4.08
N GLU A 114 -5.76 13.84 -2.94
CA GLU A 114 -4.32 14.09 -2.74
C GLU A 114 -3.42 12.99 -3.30
N ILE A 115 -3.94 11.77 -3.49
CA ILE A 115 -3.15 10.63 -3.97
C ILE A 115 -3.46 10.24 -5.42
N ALA A 116 -4.58 10.72 -5.97
CA ALA A 116 -5.01 10.41 -7.33
C ALA A 116 -3.97 10.77 -8.39
N ASP A 117 -3.30 11.91 -8.24
CA ASP A 117 -2.33 12.40 -9.24
C ASP A 117 -0.92 11.81 -9.07
N THR A 118 -0.72 10.91 -8.10
CA THR A 118 0.56 10.22 -7.93
C THR A 118 0.82 9.27 -9.11
N GLU A 119 2.09 9.15 -9.49
CA GLU A 119 2.48 8.32 -10.64
C GLU A 119 2.09 6.85 -10.43
N GLN A 120 2.23 6.34 -9.20
CA GLN A 120 1.87 4.98 -8.83
C GLN A 120 0.38 4.68 -9.01
N VAL A 121 -0.48 5.60 -8.57
CA VAL A 121 -1.93 5.45 -8.74
C VAL A 121 -2.31 5.57 -10.20
N ARG A 122 -1.76 6.56 -10.91
CA ARG A 122 -2.10 6.79 -12.32
C ARG A 122 -1.70 5.65 -13.25
N THR A 123 -0.56 5.03 -13.02
CA THR A 123 0.06 4.05 -13.93
C THR A 123 -0.27 2.59 -13.60
N ALA A 124 -1.00 2.32 -12.51
CA ALA A 124 -1.40 0.95 -12.17
C ALA A 124 -2.29 0.34 -13.27
N GLU A 125 -2.05 -0.92 -13.65
CA GLU A 125 -2.79 -1.61 -14.72
C GLU A 125 -4.22 -1.98 -14.27
N GLU A 126 -4.35 -2.56 -13.08
CA GLU A 126 -5.62 -2.74 -12.37
C GLU A 126 -5.62 -1.84 -11.12
N LEU A 127 -6.51 -0.83 -11.11
CA LEU A 127 -6.65 0.12 -10.01
C LEU A 127 -7.99 -0.06 -9.32
N SER A 128 -7.96 -0.22 -7.99
CA SER A 128 -9.15 -0.22 -7.14
C SER A 128 -9.00 0.83 -6.04
N LEU A 129 -9.87 1.83 -6.04
CA LEU A 129 -9.94 2.84 -4.99
C LEU A 129 -11.26 2.67 -4.23
N LYS A 130 -11.20 2.64 -2.90
CA LYS A 130 -12.37 2.39 -2.05
C LYS A 130 -12.39 3.27 -0.81
N THR A 131 -13.55 3.81 -0.48
CA THR A 131 -13.82 4.38 0.84
C THR A 131 -14.49 3.34 1.71
N SER A 132 -14.03 3.17 2.94
CA SER A 132 -14.63 2.21 3.88
C SER A 132 -16.01 2.66 4.38
N ASP A 133 -16.23 3.98 4.53
CA ASP A 133 -17.57 4.54 4.78
C ASP A 133 -18.28 4.83 3.44
N PRO A 134 -19.39 4.15 3.12
CA PRO A 134 -20.13 4.35 1.86
C PRO A 134 -20.81 5.72 1.77
N ARG A 135 -20.83 6.51 2.85
CA ARG A 135 -21.35 7.88 2.87
C ARG A 135 -20.30 8.91 2.51
N MET A 136 -19.02 8.53 2.46
CA MET A 136 -17.94 9.43 2.09
C MET A 136 -17.83 9.56 0.57
N GLU A 137 -17.64 10.79 0.11
CA GLU A 137 -17.28 11.05 -1.27
C GLU A 137 -15.81 10.72 -1.50
N MET A 138 -15.49 10.12 -2.66
CA MET A 138 -14.09 9.82 -3.01
C MET A 138 -13.23 11.08 -3.19
N GLY A 139 -13.86 12.23 -3.46
CA GLY A 139 -13.18 13.50 -3.68
C GLY A 139 -12.36 13.58 -4.98
N LEU A 140 -12.62 12.66 -5.92
CA LEU A 140 -11.99 12.64 -7.25
C LEU A 140 -12.75 13.55 -8.21
N SER A 141 -12.02 14.35 -8.98
CA SER A 141 -12.61 15.07 -10.12
C SER A 141 -12.67 14.19 -11.38
N GLU A 142 -13.54 14.55 -12.33
CA GLU A 142 -13.55 13.88 -13.65
C GLU A 142 -12.20 13.97 -14.36
N GLU A 143 -11.50 15.10 -14.22
CA GLU A 143 -10.15 15.30 -14.77
C GLU A 143 -9.17 14.29 -14.18
N GLN A 144 -9.18 14.07 -12.86
CA GLN A 144 -8.33 13.09 -12.20
C GLN A 144 -8.67 11.65 -12.63
N ILE A 145 -9.95 11.32 -12.77
CA ILE A 145 -10.37 9.98 -13.24
C ILE A 145 -9.89 9.72 -14.68
N GLN A 146 -9.82 10.76 -15.51
CA GLN A 146 -9.33 10.65 -16.89
C GLN A 146 -7.81 10.42 -16.97
N THR A 147 -7.02 10.80 -15.95
CA THR A 147 -5.56 10.61 -15.95
C THR A 147 -5.12 9.20 -15.55
N PHE A 148 -6.05 8.35 -15.09
CA PHE A 148 -5.77 6.94 -14.79
C PHE A 148 -5.60 6.13 -16.07
N GLU A 149 -4.47 5.44 -16.17
CA GLU A 149 -4.07 4.59 -17.30
C GLU A 149 -4.56 3.14 -17.16
N ALA A 150 -5.19 2.83 -16.02
CA ALA A 150 -5.68 1.49 -15.69
C ALA A 150 -6.61 0.92 -16.76
N VAL A 151 -6.31 -0.32 -17.16
CA VAL A 151 -7.15 -1.14 -18.06
C VAL A 151 -8.41 -1.58 -17.34
N LYS A 152 -8.31 -1.81 -16.03
CA LYS A 152 -9.45 -2.07 -15.16
C LYS A 152 -9.47 -1.05 -14.02
N LEU A 153 -10.57 -0.32 -13.92
CA LEU A 153 -10.74 0.71 -12.91
C LEU A 153 -11.98 0.42 -12.07
N TYR A 154 -11.78 0.27 -10.76
CA TYR A 154 -12.85 0.12 -9.78
C TYR A 154 -12.83 1.32 -8.83
N LEU A 155 -13.98 1.99 -8.71
CA LEU A 155 -14.18 3.06 -7.74
C LEU A 155 -15.34 2.66 -6.84
N ASN A 156 -15.09 2.49 -5.53
CA ASN A 156 -16.08 1.99 -4.57
C ASN A 156 -16.79 0.71 -5.04
N GLU A 157 -16.00 -0.26 -5.51
CA GLU A 157 -16.46 -1.55 -6.04
C GLU A 157 -17.26 -1.45 -7.36
N GLU A 158 -17.55 -0.24 -7.86
CA GLU A 158 -18.14 -0.03 -9.17
C GLU A 158 -17.08 -0.07 -10.27
N LYS A 159 -17.28 -0.95 -11.25
CA LYS A 159 -16.39 -1.05 -12.40
C LYS A 159 -16.67 0.09 -13.39
N LEU A 160 -15.68 0.95 -13.62
CA LEU A 160 -15.73 2.03 -14.60
C LEU A 160 -15.09 1.68 -15.95
N ARG A 161 -14.05 0.84 -15.93
CA ARG A 161 -13.34 0.34 -17.12
C ARG A 161 -13.01 -1.13 -16.93
#